data_AF-A0A9P7YXE4-F1
#
_entry.id   AF-A0A9P7YXE4-F1
#
_cell.length_a   1.000
_cell.length_b   1.000
_cell.length_c   1.000
_cell.angle_alpha   90.00
_cell.angle_beta   90.00
_cell.angle_gamma   90.00
#
_symmetry.space_group_name_H-M   'P 1'
#
loop_
_entity.id
_entity.type
_entity.pdbx_description
1 polymer ?
#
loop_
_entity_poly.entity_id
_entity_poly.type
_entity_poly.pdbx_seq_one_letter_code
_entity_poly.pdbx_strand_id
1 'polypeptide(L)'
;TEEILRNSIKPLSWRITIHPIIDACAQLHEQVKGRLGEIEKVHVRVQSLVLEVTGQKTPEDGLLAKFSVFHGGTCGLVFGKATPIQYEYDVVLSEEVITVRHNIVAEERSLGTDATVAVATFNDGTTVEMNVVHALGSTEEHLHDRKLQEKYMDL
;
A
#
# COMPACT_ATOMS: atom_id res chain seq x y z
N THR A 1 1.99 -4.36 38.16
CA THR A 1 1.19 -3.45 37.31
C THR A 1 1.55 -3.74 35.88
N GLU A 2 0.70 -4.48 35.19
CA GLU A 2 0.93 -5.00 33.83
C GLU A 2 0.85 -3.94 32.71
N GLU A 3 1.07 -2.66 33.04
CA GLU A 3 0.74 -1.54 32.15
C GLU A 3 1.97 -0.84 31.54
N ILE A 4 3.18 -1.40 31.71
CA ILE A 4 4.42 -0.77 31.23
C ILE A 4 5.04 -1.48 30.01
N LEU A 5 4.63 -2.72 29.70
CA LEU A 5 5.15 -3.44 28.52
C LEU A 5 4.39 -3.16 27.22
N ARG A 6 3.30 -2.39 27.26
CA ARG A 6 2.51 -2.03 26.07
C ARG A 6 3.00 -0.77 25.35
N ASN A 7 3.92 -0.02 25.93
CA ASN A 7 4.41 1.21 25.33
C ASN A 7 5.85 1.07 24.84
N SER A 8 5.94 1.11 23.50
CA SER A 8 6.83 2.04 22.83
C SER A 8 8.29 1.60 22.72
N ILE A 9 8.56 0.86 21.64
CA ILE A 9 9.42 1.29 20.51
C ILE A 9 9.78 0.05 19.68
N LYS A 10 8.93 -0.27 18.71
CA LYS A 10 9.41 -0.56 17.36
C LYS A 10 8.75 0.45 16.43
N PRO A 11 9.14 1.73 16.46
CA PRO A 11 8.67 2.67 15.47
C PRO A 11 9.45 2.32 14.19
N LEU A 12 8.73 2.21 13.07
CA LEU A 12 9.25 2.32 11.71
C LEU A 12 9.75 1.05 10.98
N SER A 13 9.87 -0.14 11.60
CA SER A 13 10.49 -1.29 10.90
C SER A 13 9.60 -2.44 10.43
N TRP A 14 8.30 -2.49 10.78
CA TRP A 14 7.43 -3.67 10.51
C TRP A 14 6.23 -3.39 9.61
N ARG A 15 5.99 -2.13 9.21
CA ARG A 15 4.81 -1.73 8.42
C ARG A 15 5.07 -1.64 6.91
N ILE A 16 5.98 -2.44 6.38
CA ILE A 16 6.11 -2.63 4.91
C ILE A 16 4.96 -3.50 4.39
N THR A 17 4.34 -4.32 5.24
CA THR A 17 3.40 -5.36 4.81
C THR A 17 1.92 -4.97 4.90
N ILE A 18 1.53 -3.96 5.67
CA ILE A 18 0.09 -3.68 5.93
C ILE A 18 -0.16 -2.18 5.93
N HIS A 19 -0.03 -1.58 4.75
CA HIS A 19 -0.62 -0.28 4.49
C HIS A 19 -1.95 -0.54 3.75
N PRO A 20 -3.08 0.07 4.18
CA PRO A 20 -4.37 -0.11 3.52
C PRO A 20 -4.35 0.25 2.02
N ILE A 21 -3.45 1.14 1.62
CA ILE A 21 -3.18 1.42 0.21
C ILE A 21 -2.55 0.24 -0.54
N ILE A 22 -1.62 -0.50 0.07
CA ILE A 22 -0.99 -1.66 -0.57
C ILE A 22 -2.05 -2.72 -0.81
N ASP A 23 -2.91 -2.95 0.19
CA ASP A 23 -4.03 -3.88 0.09
C ASP A 23 -5.02 -3.45 -0.99
N ALA A 24 -5.52 -2.21 -0.94
CA ALA A 24 -6.45 -1.69 -1.95
C ALA A 24 -5.86 -1.78 -3.37
N CYS A 25 -4.60 -1.40 -3.55
CA CYS A 25 -3.92 -1.49 -4.85
C CYS A 25 -3.64 -2.94 -5.27
N ALA A 26 -3.35 -3.84 -4.34
CA ALA A 26 -3.21 -5.28 -4.63
C ALA A 26 -4.53 -5.91 -5.06
N GLN A 27 -5.66 -5.51 -4.47
CA GLN A 27 -6.98 -5.94 -4.93
C GLN A 27 -7.39 -5.30 -6.27
N LEU A 28 -6.92 -4.08 -6.55
CA LEU A 28 -7.06 -3.46 -7.87
C LEU A 28 -6.23 -4.16 -8.95
N HIS A 29 -5.07 -4.73 -8.60
CA HIS A 29 -4.15 -5.38 -9.54
C HIS A 29 -4.88 -6.34 -10.50
N GLU A 30 -5.70 -7.25 -9.96
CA GLU A 30 -6.44 -8.22 -10.78
C GLU A 30 -7.49 -7.58 -11.69
N GLN A 31 -8.03 -6.42 -11.30
CA GLN A 31 -9.03 -5.69 -12.08
C GLN A 31 -8.43 -4.82 -13.18
N VAL A 32 -7.19 -4.35 -12.99
CA VAL A 32 -6.47 -3.49 -13.95
C VAL A 32 -5.46 -4.26 -14.80
N LYS A 33 -5.35 -5.57 -14.60
CA LYS A 33 -4.40 -6.44 -15.29
C LYS A 33 -4.55 -6.33 -16.80
N GLY A 34 -3.43 -6.08 -17.48
CA GLY A 34 -3.41 -5.84 -18.94
C GLY A 34 -3.79 -4.43 -19.38
N ARG A 35 -4.23 -3.56 -18.45
CA ARG A 35 -4.57 -2.15 -18.69
C ARG A 35 -3.74 -1.17 -17.86
N LEU A 36 -2.67 -1.64 -17.21
CA LEU A 36 -1.82 -0.82 -16.33
C LEU A 36 -1.27 0.41 -17.05
N GLY A 37 -0.84 0.26 -18.31
CA GLY A 37 -0.36 1.37 -19.15
C GLY A 37 -1.45 2.35 -19.61
N GLU A 38 -2.73 2.02 -19.39
CA GLU A 38 -3.87 2.90 -19.69
C GLU A 38 -4.29 3.73 -18.47
N ILE A 39 -3.70 3.51 -17.30
CA ILE A 39 -4.05 4.24 -16.08
C ILE A 39 -3.51 5.67 -16.18
N GLU A 40 -4.41 6.64 -16.23
CA GLU A 40 -4.11 8.06 -16.18
C GLU A 40 -3.75 8.47 -14.74
N LYS A 41 -4.53 7.99 -13.77
CA LYS A 41 -4.41 8.42 -12.37
C LYS A 41 -4.93 7.36 -11.42
N VAL A 42 -4.29 7.24 -10.26
CA VAL A 42 -4.82 6.50 -9.11
C VAL A 42 -4.96 7.46 -7.95
N HIS A 43 -6.20 7.79 -7.60
CA HIS A 43 -6.48 8.63 -6.44
C HIS A 43 -6.69 7.75 -5.21
N VAL A 44 -5.88 7.96 -4.17
CA VAL A 44 -5.97 7.23 -2.90
C VAL A 44 -6.33 8.17 -1.76
N ARG A 45 -7.28 7.76 -0.93
CA ARG A 45 -7.69 8.44 0.30
C ARG A 45 -7.10 7.72 1.48
N VAL A 46 -6.34 8.43 2.29
CA VAL A 46 -5.61 7.85 3.44
C VAL A 46 -5.85 8.69 4.70
N GLN A 47 -5.64 8.06 5.85
CA GLN A 47 -5.65 8.75 7.14
C GLN A 47 -4.48 9.75 7.26
N SER A 48 -4.68 10.85 7.99
CA SER A 48 -3.78 12.01 8.06
C SER A 48 -2.31 11.69 8.30
N LEU A 49 -2.02 10.78 9.24
CA LEU A 49 -0.65 10.47 9.63
C LEU A 49 0.13 9.75 8.53
N VAL A 50 -0.56 9.11 7.57
CA VAL A 50 0.09 8.38 6.47
C VAL A 50 0.93 9.33 5.61
N LEU A 51 0.38 10.49 5.23
CA LEU A 51 1.12 11.45 4.41
C LEU A 51 2.26 12.12 5.18
N GLU A 52 2.09 12.34 6.48
CA GLU A 52 3.12 12.92 7.35
C GLU A 52 4.34 11.99 7.47
N VAL A 53 4.12 10.69 7.66
CA VAL A 53 5.20 9.73 7.94
C VAL A 53 5.72 9.00 6.70
N THR A 54 4.92 8.92 5.63
CA THR A 54 5.26 8.18 4.40
C THR A 54 5.05 9.00 3.12
N GLY A 55 5.23 10.32 3.20
CA GLY A 55 5.04 11.25 2.08
C GLY A 55 6.12 11.27 1.00
N GLN A 56 7.13 10.39 1.03
CA GLN A 56 8.23 10.42 0.06
C GLN A 56 7.73 10.12 -1.36
N LYS A 57 7.67 11.12 -2.24
CA LYS A 57 7.14 10.95 -3.61
C LYS A 57 8.10 10.26 -4.57
N THR A 58 9.38 10.62 -4.48
CA THR A 58 10.44 10.19 -5.40
C THR A 58 11.55 9.51 -4.60
N PRO A 59 11.33 8.30 -4.05
CA PRO A 59 12.39 7.55 -3.39
C PRO A 59 13.47 7.17 -4.40
N GLU A 60 14.73 7.41 -4.02
CA GLU A 60 15.91 7.15 -4.86
C GLU A 60 16.58 5.80 -4.54
N ASP A 61 16.13 5.13 -3.48
CA ASP A 61 16.59 3.81 -3.07
C ASP A 61 15.52 3.04 -2.28
N GLY A 62 15.85 1.80 -1.94
CA GLY A 62 14.99 0.91 -1.16
C GLY A 62 14.71 1.35 0.28
N LEU A 63 15.55 2.20 0.86
CA LEU A 63 15.34 2.70 2.22
C LEU A 63 14.29 3.82 2.20
N LEU A 64 14.46 4.81 1.33
CA LEU A 64 13.52 5.90 1.12
C LEU A 64 12.17 5.39 0.61
N ALA A 65 12.17 4.32 -0.17
CA ALA A 65 10.95 3.65 -0.65
C ALA A 65 10.04 3.18 0.49
N LYS A 66 10.60 2.78 1.65
CA LYS A 66 9.82 2.39 2.85
C LYS A 66 9.04 3.55 3.46
N PHE A 67 9.44 4.78 3.17
CA PHE A 67 8.77 6.00 3.60
C PHE A 67 7.91 6.61 2.47
N SER A 68 7.52 5.81 1.48
CA SER A 68 6.73 6.23 0.34
C SER A 68 5.42 5.45 0.25
N VAL A 69 4.32 6.09 0.64
CA VAL A 69 2.95 5.59 0.42
C VAL A 69 2.69 5.35 -1.07
N PHE A 70 3.25 6.23 -1.92
CA PHE A 70 3.15 6.15 -3.37
C PHE A 70 3.83 4.89 -3.90
N HIS A 71 5.04 4.59 -3.45
CA HIS A 71 5.73 3.37 -3.85
C HIS A 71 5.01 2.12 -3.33
N GLY A 72 4.53 2.12 -2.08
CA GLY A 72 3.73 1.01 -1.55
C GLY A 72 2.49 0.72 -2.41
N GLY A 73 1.69 1.74 -2.70
CA GLY A 73 0.53 1.61 -3.59
C GLY A 73 0.92 1.14 -5.00
N THR A 74 2.04 1.63 -5.53
CA THR A 74 2.57 1.19 -6.82
C THR A 74 2.90 -0.29 -6.80
N CYS A 75 3.57 -0.78 -5.76
CA CYS A 75 3.91 -2.20 -5.65
C CYS A 75 2.66 -3.08 -5.59
N GLY A 76 1.66 -2.68 -4.81
CA GLY A 76 0.35 -3.34 -4.80
C GLY A 76 -0.27 -3.38 -6.20
N LEU A 77 -0.27 -2.26 -6.92
CA LEU A 77 -0.93 -2.16 -8.22
C LEU A 77 -0.20 -2.93 -9.34
N VAL A 78 1.12 -2.85 -9.38
CA VAL A 78 1.96 -3.46 -10.42
C VAL A 78 2.15 -4.95 -10.17
N PHE A 79 2.41 -5.36 -8.93
CA PHE A 79 2.82 -6.73 -8.60
C PHE A 79 1.77 -7.53 -7.84
N GLY A 80 0.64 -6.91 -7.45
CA GLY A 80 -0.35 -7.52 -6.56
C GLY A 80 0.14 -7.73 -5.12
N LYS A 81 1.33 -7.20 -4.77
CA LYS A 81 1.97 -7.39 -3.46
C LYS A 81 3.09 -6.38 -3.23
N ALA A 82 3.45 -6.18 -1.97
CA ALA A 82 4.64 -5.44 -1.57
C ALA A 82 5.46 -6.28 -0.59
N THR A 83 6.56 -6.86 -1.07
CA THR A 83 7.51 -7.64 -0.26
C THR A 83 8.89 -6.97 -0.32
N PRO A 84 9.89 -7.37 0.49
CA PRO A 84 11.24 -6.79 0.41
C PRO A 84 11.83 -6.74 -1.01
N ILE A 85 11.51 -7.71 -1.86
CA ILE A 85 11.92 -7.75 -3.28
C ILE A 85 11.46 -6.49 -4.03
N GLN A 86 10.24 -6.01 -3.78
CA GLN A 86 9.71 -4.82 -4.45
C GLN A 86 10.36 -3.51 -3.99
N TYR A 87 11.12 -3.55 -2.90
CA TYR A 87 11.89 -2.42 -2.36
C TYR A 87 13.39 -2.52 -2.70
N GLU A 88 13.79 -3.49 -3.53
CA GLU A 88 15.17 -3.54 -4.03
C GLU A 88 15.43 -2.37 -5.00
N TYR A 89 16.68 -1.91 -5.03
CA TYR A 89 17.09 -0.67 -5.70
C TYR A 89 16.66 -0.61 -7.17
N ASP A 90 16.89 -1.69 -7.89
CA ASP A 90 16.55 -1.95 -9.27
C ASP A 90 15.04 -1.96 -9.53
N VAL A 91 14.23 -2.42 -8.57
CA VAL A 91 12.75 -2.33 -8.69
C VAL A 91 12.28 -0.90 -8.44
N VAL A 92 12.78 -0.25 -7.38
CA VAL A 92 12.40 1.13 -7.00
C VAL A 92 12.66 2.13 -8.12
N LEU A 93 13.73 1.91 -8.88
CA LEU A 93 14.19 2.75 -9.98
C LEU A 93 13.79 2.26 -11.38
N SER A 94 13.04 1.17 -11.48
CA SER A 94 12.54 0.72 -12.78
C SER A 94 11.58 1.74 -13.40
N GLU A 95 11.65 1.91 -14.72
CA GLU A 95 10.86 2.91 -15.46
C GLU A 95 9.35 2.69 -15.28
N GLU A 96 8.90 1.43 -15.27
CA GLU A 96 7.49 1.06 -15.04
C GLU A 96 7.02 1.50 -13.65
N VAL A 97 7.78 1.18 -12.59
CA VAL A 97 7.44 1.57 -11.22
C VAL A 97 7.45 3.08 -11.06
N ILE A 98 8.45 3.78 -11.62
CA ILE A 98 8.50 5.24 -11.58
C ILE A 98 7.26 5.85 -12.26
N THR A 99 6.92 5.35 -13.46
CA THR A 99 5.79 5.85 -14.26
C THR A 99 4.48 5.67 -13.51
N VAL A 100 4.20 4.46 -13.02
CA VAL A 100 2.96 4.19 -12.26
C VAL A 100 2.94 4.99 -10.96
N ARG A 101 4.07 5.12 -10.27
CA ARG A 101 4.17 5.90 -9.02
C ARG A 101 3.81 7.37 -9.22
N HIS A 102 4.17 7.96 -10.36
CA HIS A 102 3.78 9.34 -10.68
C HIS A 102 2.27 9.51 -10.91
N ASN A 103 1.57 8.45 -11.29
CA ASN A 103 0.12 8.47 -11.47
C ASN A 103 -0.64 8.35 -10.15
N ILE A 104 0.02 7.96 -9.05
CA ILE A 104 -0.60 7.86 -7.73
C ILE A 104 -0.64 9.22 -7.05
N VAL A 105 -1.84 9.68 -6.71
CA VAL A 105 -2.10 10.90 -5.93
C VAL A 105 -2.82 10.52 -4.65
N ALA A 106 -2.25 10.92 -3.52
CA ALA A 106 -2.80 10.65 -2.20
C ALA A 106 -3.38 11.91 -1.57
N GLU A 107 -4.61 11.80 -1.06
CA GLU A 107 -5.29 12.83 -0.29
C GLU A 107 -5.56 12.36 1.15
N GLU A 108 -5.40 13.27 2.11
CA GLU A 108 -5.82 13.05 3.48
C GLU A 108 -7.35 13.07 3.61
N ARG A 109 -7.90 12.12 4.36
CA ARG A 109 -9.31 12.07 4.77
C ARG A 109 -9.43 11.56 6.21
N SER A 110 -10.57 11.86 6.84
CA SER A 110 -10.94 11.28 8.14
C SER A 110 -11.39 9.83 7.95
N LEU A 111 -10.42 8.91 7.92
CA LEU A 111 -10.61 7.46 7.77
C LEU A 111 -10.07 6.71 8.99
N GLY A 112 -10.50 5.46 9.14
CA GLY A 112 -9.87 4.52 10.08
C GLY A 112 -8.38 4.34 9.79
N THR A 113 -7.59 3.99 10.81
CA THR A 113 -6.13 3.86 10.66
C THR A 113 -5.71 2.72 9.72
N ASP A 114 -6.62 1.77 9.49
CA ASP A 114 -6.48 0.62 8.60
C ASP A 114 -7.40 0.70 7.37
N ALA A 115 -7.97 1.87 7.07
CA ALA A 115 -8.87 2.08 5.94
C ALA A 115 -8.20 2.86 4.79
N THR A 116 -8.64 2.60 3.56
CA THR A 116 -8.27 3.35 2.36
C THR A 116 -9.31 3.17 1.27
N VAL A 117 -9.53 4.23 0.49
CA VAL A 117 -10.23 4.13 -0.79
C VAL A 117 -9.24 4.43 -1.91
N ALA A 118 -9.17 3.56 -2.91
CA ALA A 118 -8.36 3.74 -4.10
C ALA A 118 -9.25 3.74 -5.35
N VAL A 119 -9.08 4.74 -6.21
CA VAL A 119 -9.81 4.87 -7.47
C VAL A 119 -8.81 4.99 -8.61
N ALA A 120 -8.77 3.99 -9.48
CA ALA A 120 -8.02 4.05 -10.74
C ALA A 120 -8.91 4.64 -11.83
N THR A 121 -8.39 5.64 -12.55
CA THR A 121 -9.01 6.26 -13.72
C THR A 121 -8.16 5.93 -14.94
N PHE A 122 -8.79 5.41 -15.98
CA PHE A 122 -8.15 5.09 -17.25
C PHE A 122 -8.25 6.27 -18.23
N ASN A 123 -7.39 6.28 -19.25
CA ASN A 123 -7.36 7.30 -20.30
C ASN A 123 -8.69 7.44 -21.08
N ASP A 124 -9.55 6.41 -21.06
CA ASP A 124 -10.89 6.43 -21.66
C ASP A 124 -11.97 7.06 -20.73
N GLY A 125 -11.57 7.50 -19.54
CA GLY A 125 -12.44 8.07 -18.50
C GLY A 125 -13.15 7.04 -17.62
N THR A 126 -13.02 5.73 -17.90
CA THR A 126 -13.58 4.69 -17.03
C THR A 126 -12.84 4.62 -15.71
N THR A 127 -13.52 4.11 -14.67
CA THR A 127 -12.95 4.01 -13.33
C THR A 127 -13.19 2.64 -12.69
N VAL A 128 -12.26 2.25 -11.83
CA VAL A 128 -12.40 1.11 -10.91
C VAL A 128 -12.07 1.60 -9.51
N GLU A 129 -12.95 1.30 -8.56
CA GLU A 129 -12.81 1.70 -7.16
C GLU A 129 -12.62 0.47 -6.27
N MET A 130 -11.76 0.63 -5.27
CA MET A 130 -11.55 -0.33 -4.19
C MET A 130 -11.64 0.38 -2.85
N ASN A 131 -12.45 -0.18 -1.94
CA ASN A 131 -12.64 0.33 -0.59
C ASN A 131 -12.21 -0.73 0.43
N VAL A 132 -11.13 -0.46 1.13
CA VAL A 132 -10.63 -1.25 2.25
C VAL A 132 -11.07 -0.55 3.53
N VAL A 133 -11.95 -1.21 4.30
CA VAL A 133 -12.37 -0.71 5.62
C VAL A 133 -11.39 -1.18 6.70
N HIS A 134 -10.90 -2.41 6.56
CA HIS A 134 -9.88 -3.02 7.42
C HIS A 134 -8.87 -3.72 6.52
N ALA A 135 -7.61 -3.29 6.56
CA ALA A 135 -6.56 -3.87 5.75
C ALA A 135 -6.20 -5.29 6.18
N LEU A 136 -5.77 -6.09 5.21
CA LEU A 136 -5.36 -7.49 5.43
C LEU A 136 -4.34 -7.62 6.59
N GLY A 137 -4.66 -8.41 7.62
CA GLY A 137 -3.83 -8.60 8.81
C GLY A 137 -3.99 -7.52 9.89
N SER A 138 -5.03 -6.68 9.82
CA SER A 138 -5.42 -5.82 10.95
C SER A 138 -6.00 -6.66 12.10
N THR A 139 -5.99 -6.09 13.31
CA THR A 139 -6.51 -6.77 14.51
C THR A 139 -7.99 -7.18 14.35
N GLU A 140 -8.78 -6.41 13.60
CA GLU A 140 -10.19 -6.71 13.36
C GLU A 140 -10.38 -7.82 12.32
N GLU A 141 -9.53 -7.89 11.30
CA GLU A 141 -9.58 -8.96 10.32
C GLU A 141 -8.98 -10.29 10.84
N HIS A 142 -8.05 -10.24 11.79
CA HIS A 142 -7.58 -11.43 12.52
C HIS A 142 -8.72 -12.23 13.19
N LEU A 143 -9.87 -11.60 13.45
CA LEU A 143 -11.06 -12.29 13.97
C LEU A 143 -11.83 -13.05 12.88
N HIS A 144 -11.64 -12.71 11.60
CA HIS A 144 -12.37 -13.29 10.46
C HIS A 144 -11.52 -14.15 9.52
N ASP A 145 -10.19 -14.01 9.51
CA ASP A 145 -9.37 -14.65 8.49
C ASP A 145 -8.94 -16.09 8.83
N ARG A 146 -9.62 -17.07 8.21
CA ARG A 146 -9.24 -18.50 8.21
C ARG A 146 -7.98 -18.79 7.38
N LYS A 147 -7.45 -17.86 6.57
CA LYS A 147 -6.23 -18.06 5.76
C LYS A 147 -4.93 -17.89 6.55
N LEU A 148 -4.99 -17.37 7.78
CA LEU A 148 -3.80 -17.17 8.63
C LEU A 148 -3.10 -18.50 9.03
N GLN A 149 -3.72 -19.66 8.83
CA GLN A 149 -3.12 -20.96 9.15
C GLN A 149 -2.08 -21.47 8.14
N GLU A 150 -2.06 -20.96 6.90
CA GLU A 150 -1.10 -21.47 5.90
C GLU A 150 0.22 -20.69 5.88
N LYS A 151 0.25 -19.45 6.38
CA LYS A 151 1.42 -18.54 6.25
C LYS A 151 2.44 -18.63 7.40
N TYR A 152 2.18 -19.45 8.42
CA TYR A 152 3.13 -19.69 9.53
C TYR A 152 4.07 -20.89 9.29
N MET A 153 4.01 -21.54 8.12
CA MET A 153 4.82 -22.73 7.83
C MET A 153 6.10 -22.47 7.04
N ASP A 154 6.33 -21.24 6.55
CA ASP A 154 7.58 -20.89 5.88
C ASP A 154 8.34 -19.84 6.73
N LEU A 155 9.04 -20.35 7.75
CA LEU A 155 10.09 -19.66 8.53
C LEU A 155 11.43 -19.75 7.82
#